data_AF-A0A251TWR6-F1
#
_entry.id   AF-A0A251TWR6-F1
#
_cell.length_a   1.000
_cell.length_b   1.000
_cell.length_c   1.000
_cell.angle_alpha   90.00
_cell.angle_beta   90.00
_cell.angle_gamma   90.00
#
_symmetry.space_group_name_H-M   'P 1'
#
loop_
_entity.id
_entity.type
_entity.pdbx_description
1 polymer ?
#
loop_
_entity_poly.entity_id
_entity_poly.type
_entity_poly.pdbx_seq_one_letter_code
_entity_poly.pdbx_strand_id
1 'polypeptide(L)'
;MHQLLQLVNDFVGSDRKDEWRWVLDGSGKFTVRSIKEHLVLHRYSIPEYVHRWNNWVPKKVGILTWRANLDRLPTRCALARRNINVPNVLCPMCGEAQETTEHIL
;
A
#
# COMPACT_ATOMS: atom_id res chain seq x y z
N MET A 1 -35.34 13.06 12.57
CA MET A 1 -35.23 14.51 12.85
C MET A 1 -35.01 14.85 14.32
N HIS A 2 -35.54 14.09 15.30
CA HIS A 2 -35.39 14.44 16.73
C HIS A 2 -33.95 14.41 17.29
N GLN A 3 -33.07 13.52 16.82
CA GLN A 3 -31.71 13.39 17.37
C GLN A 3 -30.76 14.53 16.99
N LEU A 4 -30.93 15.14 15.80
CA LEU A 4 -30.09 16.26 15.36
C LEU A 4 -30.41 17.56 16.13
N LEU A 5 -31.66 17.74 16.53
CA LEU A 5 -32.10 18.91 17.31
C LEU A 5 -31.53 18.91 18.74
N GLN A 6 -31.34 17.73 19.35
CA GLN A 6 -30.70 17.62 20.67
C GLN A 6 -29.23 18.08 20.65
N LEU A 7 -28.48 17.75 19.60
CA LEU A 7 -27.07 18.16 19.49
C LEU A 7 -26.90 19.69 19.37
N VAL A 8 -27.92 20.39 18.88
CA VAL A 8 -27.91 21.86 18.75
C VAL A 8 -28.35 22.53 20.06
N ASN A 9 -29.30 21.93 20.80
CA ASN A 9 -29.78 22.49 22.07
C ASN A 9 -28.70 22.56 23.16
N ASP A 10 -27.76 21.61 23.17
CA ASP A 10 -26.67 21.58 24.14
C ASP A 10 -25.41 22.33 23.66
N PHE A 11 -25.43 22.88 22.44
CA PHE A 11 -24.30 23.60 21.88
C PHE A 11 -24.22 25.03 22.44
N VAL A 12 -23.29 25.25 23.36
CA VAL A 12 -22.89 26.59 23.78
C VAL A 12 -21.78 27.07 22.87
N GLY A 13 -22.12 27.97 21.95
CA GLY A 13 -21.15 28.59 21.05
C GLY A 13 -20.13 29.42 21.84
N SER A 14 -18.88 29.39 21.39
CA SER A 14 -17.83 30.28 21.90
C SER A 14 -17.46 31.29 20.82
N ASP A 15 -17.15 32.53 21.20
CA ASP A 15 -16.55 33.53 20.29
C ASP A 15 -15.11 33.21 19.88
N ARG A 16 -14.59 32.03 20.28
CA ARG A 16 -13.30 31.53 19.84
C ARG A 16 -13.40 31.11 18.37
N LYS A 17 -12.38 31.46 17.59
CA LYS A 17 -12.25 31.00 16.21
C LYS A 17 -12.09 29.48 16.16
N ASP A 18 -12.74 28.86 15.18
CA ASP A 18 -12.56 27.43 14.88
C ASP A 18 -11.11 27.13 14.50
N GLU A 19 -10.61 26.00 15.00
CA GLU A 19 -9.25 25.54 14.75
C GLU A 19 -9.27 24.08 14.27
N TRP A 20 -8.46 23.79 13.25
CA TRP A 20 -8.25 22.41 12.78
C TRP A 20 -7.36 21.66 13.77
N ARG A 21 -7.88 20.57 14.35
CA ARG A 21 -7.13 19.72 15.28
C ARG A 21 -6.81 18.36 14.65
N TRP A 22 -5.55 18.00 14.67
CA TRP A 22 -5.08 16.69 14.27
C TRP A 22 -5.32 15.66 15.38
N VAL A 23 -6.30 14.79 15.21
CA VAL A 23 -6.74 13.83 16.25
C VAL A 23 -5.78 12.67 16.47
N LEU A 24 -4.90 12.39 15.50
CA LEU A 24 -3.96 11.27 15.57
C LEU A 24 -2.71 11.60 16.40
N ASP A 25 -2.52 12.85 16.84
CA ASP A 25 -1.40 13.22 17.71
C ASP A 25 -1.91 13.90 18.98
N GLY A 26 -1.34 13.55 20.13
CA GLY A 26 -1.72 14.12 21.43
C GLY A 26 -1.52 15.63 21.52
N SER A 27 -0.60 16.20 20.72
CA SER A 27 -0.41 17.65 20.63
C SER A 27 -1.53 18.37 19.87
N GLY A 28 -2.39 17.65 19.15
CA GLY A 28 -3.41 18.23 18.29
C GLY A 28 -2.87 18.88 17.02
N LYS A 29 -1.55 18.83 16.77
CA LYS A 29 -0.90 19.45 15.61
C LYS A 29 -0.61 18.42 14.52
N PHE A 30 -0.86 18.81 13.28
CA PHE A 30 -0.48 18.00 12.13
C PHE A 30 1.04 18.09 11.90
N THR A 31 1.66 16.93 11.71
CA THR A 31 3.03 16.85 11.18
C THR A 31 3.13 15.66 10.23
N VAL A 32 4.05 15.74 9.26
CA VAL A 32 4.37 14.61 8.37
C VAL A 32 4.83 13.40 9.17
N ARG A 33 5.51 13.63 10.31
CA ARG A 33 5.94 12.58 11.23
C ARG A 33 4.75 11.84 11.85
N SER A 34 3.79 12.56 12.43
CA SER A 34 2.67 11.93 13.16
C SER A 34 1.78 11.10 12.23
N ILE A 35 1.49 11.59 11.01
CA ILE A 35 0.75 10.78 10.04
C ILE A 35 1.57 9.56 9.57
N LYS A 36 2.88 9.70 9.38
CA LYS A 36 3.76 8.59 8.97
C LYS A 36 3.82 7.50 10.05
N GLU A 37 3.96 7.87 11.32
CA GLU A 37 3.97 6.90 12.43
C GLU A 37 2.65 6.12 12.48
N HIS A 38 1.51 6.80 12.37
CA HIS A 38 0.20 6.15 12.30
C HIS A 38 0.05 5.23 11.09
N LEU A 39 0.49 5.66 9.92
CA LEU A 39 0.47 4.85 8.70
C LEU A 39 1.40 3.64 8.80
N VAL A 40 2.56 3.77 9.44
CA VAL A 40 3.50 2.66 9.65
C VAL A 40 2.88 1.60 10.55
N LEU A 41 2.28 2.02 11.67
CA LEU A 41 1.59 1.12 12.61
C LEU A 41 0.42 0.38 11.96
N HIS A 42 -0.32 1.01 11.04
CA HIS A 42 -1.51 0.42 10.43
C HIS A 42 -1.28 -0.26 9.07
N ARG A 43 -0.15 -0.01 8.38
CA ARG A 43 0.06 -0.49 7.00
C ARG A 43 1.28 -1.40 6.80
N TYR A 44 2.13 -1.59 7.80
CA TYR A 44 3.32 -2.43 7.64
C TYR A 44 3.39 -3.51 8.71
N SER A 45 2.92 -4.71 8.36
CA SER A 45 3.76 -5.86 8.64
C SER A 45 5.11 -5.55 8.00
N ILE A 46 6.14 -5.39 8.83
CA ILE A 46 7.52 -5.33 8.35
C ILE A 46 7.66 -6.50 7.37
N PRO A 47 8.08 -6.29 6.11
CA PRO A 47 8.26 -7.41 5.22
C PRO A 47 9.23 -8.36 5.91
N GLU A 48 8.78 -9.58 6.18
CA GLU A 48 9.58 -10.63 6.82
C GLU A 48 10.88 -10.89 6.01
N TYR A 49 10.88 -10.47 4.74
CA TYR A 49 11.99 -10.56 3.81
C TYR A 49 12.59 -9.18 3.45
N VAL A 50 13.84 -8.95 3.92
CA VAL A 50 14.70 -7.86 3.43
C VAL A 50 15.51 -8.36 2.24
N HIS A 51 15.25 -7.80 1.06
CA HIS A 51 16.02 -8.16 -0.14
C HIS A 51 17.49 -7.74 0.00
N ARG A 52 18.40 -8.71 -0.16
CA ARG A 52 19.85 -8.48 -0.07
C ARG A 52 20.38 -8.04 -1.44
N TRP A 53 20.85 -6.79 -1.51
CA TRP A 53 21.49 -6.26 -2.70
C TRP A 53 22.88 -6.87 -2.90
N ASN A 54 23.15 -7.35 -4.11
CA ASN A 54 24.48 -7.80 -4.53
C ASN A 54 25.11 -6.73 -5.42
N ASN A 55 26.20 -6.11 -4.96
CA ASN A 55 26.91 -5.06 -5.70
C ASN A 55 27.73 -5.59 -6.89
N TRP A 56 27.91 -6.91 -6.99
CA TRP A 56 28.65 -7.54 -8.09
C TRP A 56 27.80 -7.67 -9.37
N VAL A 57 26.48 -7.52 -9.28
CA VAL A 57 25.60 -7.58 -10.45
C VAL A 57 25.16 -6.17 -10.86
N PRO A 58 24.87 -5.95 -12.16
CA PRO A 58 24.27 -4.71 -12.61
C PRO A 58 22.97 -4.42 -11.86
N LYS A 59 22.71 -3.15 -11.56
CA LYS A 59 21.51 -2.72 -10.82
C LYS A 59 20.20 -3.25 -11.40
N LYS A 60 20.10 -3.38 -12.73
CA LYS A 60 18.93 -3.93 -13.42
C LYS A 60 18.63 -5.38 -13.01
N VAL A 61 19.66 -6.20 -12.80
CA VAL A 61 19.53 -7.58 -12.34
C VAL A 61 19.02 -7.62 -10.92
N GLY A 62 19.61 -6.82 -10.02
CA GLY A 62 19.14 -6.70 -8.64
C GLY A 62 17.66 -6.26 -8.55
N ILE A 63 17.26 -5.30 -9.37
CA ILE A 63 15.85 -4.84 -9.45
C ILE A 63 14.92 -5.96 -9.95
N LEU A 64 15.34 -6.73 -10.96
CA LEU A 64 14.59 -7.87 -11.46
C LEU A 64 14.36 -8.90 -10.35
N THR A 65 15.43 -9.32 -9.67
CA THR A 65 15.37 -10.28 -8.56
C THR A 65 14.53 -9.75 -7.41
N TRP A 66 14.66 -8.48 -7.03
CA TRP A 66 13.84 -7.85 -6.01
C TRP A 66 12.35 -7.90 -6.36
N ARG A 67 12.00 -7.57 -7.61
CA ARG A 67 10.60 -7.64 -8.08
C ARG A 67 10.09 -9.08 -8.14
N ALA A 68 10.92 -10.03 -8.54
CA ALA A 68 10.58 -11.45 -8.58
C ALA A 68 10.22 -11.99 -7.18
N ASN A 69 11.06 -11.71 -6.17
CA ASN A 69 10.83 -12.14 -4.79
C ASN A 69 9.54 -11.56 -4.18
N LEU A 70 9.09 -10.40 -4.66
CA LEU A 70 7.84 -9.77 -4.23
C LEU A 70 6.64 -10.15 -5.09
N ASP A 71 6.83 -11.04 -6.08
CA ASP A 71 5.82 -11.42 -7.07
C ASP A 71 5.22 -10.20 -7.80
N ARG A 72 6.11 -9.26 -8.13
CA ARG A 72 5.85 -7.96 -8.79
C ARG A 72 6.35 -7.92 -10.23
N LEU A 73 6.66 -9.06 -10.84
CA LEU A 73 6.86 -9.13 -12.28
C LEU A 73 5.51 -9.07 -13.01
N PRO A 74 5.46 -8.48 -14.21
CA PRO A 74 4.23 -8.33 -14.99
C PRO A 74 3.83 -9.62 -15.71
N THR A 75 3.84 -10.76 -15.01
CA THR A 75 3.40 -12.04 -15.59
C THR A 75 1.88 -12.04 -15.77
N ARG A 76 1.34 -12.81 -16.73
CA ARG A 76 -0.12 -12.90 -16.91
C ARG A 76 -0.86 -13.30 -15.64
N CYS A 77 -0.31 -14.21 -14.83
CA CYS A 77 -0.90 -14.58 -13.54
C CYS A 77 -0.92 -13.41 -12.55
N ALA A 78 0.15 -12.61 -12.50
CA ALA A 78 0.24 -11.45 -11.63
C ALA A 78 -0.63 -10.27 -12.11
N LEU A 79 -0.84 -10.13 -13.41
CA LEU A 79 -1.76 -9.15 -14.00
C LEU A 79 -3.22 -9.54 -13.72
N ALA A 80 -3.59 -10.81 -13.95
CA ALA A 80 -4.93 -11.32 -13.67
C ALA A 80 -5.33 -11.15 -12.20
N ARG A 81 -4.44 -11.46 -11.25
CA ARG A 81 -4.68 -11.25 -9.80
C ARG A 81 -4.89 -9.78 -9.41
N ARG A 82 -4.42 -8.83 -10.23
CA ARG A 82 -4.63 -7.39 -10.05
C ARG A 82 -5.85 -6.86 -10.80
N ASN A 83 -6.70 -7.76 -11.29
CA ASN A 83 -7.89 -7.45 -12.10
C ASN A 83 -7.57 -6.70 -13.41
N ILE A 84 -6.36 -6.91 -13.96
CA ILE A 84 -6.01 -6.43 -15.29
C ILE A 84 -6.50 -7.46 -16.30
N ASN A 85 -7.26 -7.03 -17.30
CA ASN A 85 -7.79 -7.91 -18.33
C ASN A 85 -6.66 -8.52 -19.16
N VAL A 86 -6.50 -9.83 -19.07
CA VAL A 86 -5.57 -10.64 -19.87
C VAL A 86 -6.36 -11.77 -20.55
N PRO A 87 -6.09 -12.10 -21.82
CA PRO A 87 -6.89 -13.10 -22.56
C PRO A 87 -6.89 -14.49 -21.91
N ASN A 88 -5.76 -14.88 -21.33
CA ASN A 88 -5.58 -16.08 -20.51
C ASN A 88 -4.32 -15.92 -19.65
N VAL A 89 -4.09 -16.89 -18.76
CA VAL A 89 -2.91 -16.93 -17.89
C VAL A 89 -1.79 -17.86 -18.40
N LEU A 90 -1.94 -18.45 -19.59
CA LEU A 90 -0.94 -19.36 -20.15
C LEU A 90 0.29 -18.57 -20.60
N CYS A 91 1.46 -19.17 -20.42
CA CYS A 91 2.72 -18.64 -20.87
C CYS A 91 2.75 -18.60 -22.41
N PRO A 92 2.99 -17.43 -23.01
CA PRO A 92 3.02 -17.29 -24.47
C PRO A 92 4.21 -18.01 -25.11
N MET A 93 5.24 -18.34 -24.34
CA MET A 93 6.45 -18.99 -24.83
C MET A 93 6.30 -20.52 -24.87
N CYS A 94 5.68 -21.12 -23.86
CA CYS A 94 5.55 -22.58 -23.77
C CYS A 94 4.16 -23.11 -24.18
N GLY A 95 3.11 -22.29 -24.09
CA GLY A 95 1.73 -22.67 -24.43
C GLY A 95 1.01 -23.57 -23.41
N GLU A 96 1.75 -24.30 -22.57
CA GLU A 96 1.21 -25.39 -21.75
C GLU A 96 1.04 -25.04 -20.27
N ALA A 97 1.89 -24.16 -19.73
CA ALA A 97 1.91 -23.81 -18.31
C ALA A 97 1.42 -22.37 -18.07
N GLN A 98 1.00 -22.09 -16.84
CA GLN A 98 0.68 -20.73 -16.43
C GLN A 98 1.93 -19.84 -16.41
N GLU A 99 1.82 -18.60 -16.84
CA GLU A 99 2.90 -17.62 -16.77
C GLU A 99 3.03 -17.09 -15.33
N THR A 100 3.75 -17.83 -14.49
CA THR A 100 4.13 -17.41 -13.13
C THR A 100 5.57 -16.90 -13.10
N THR A 101 5.97 -16.23 -12.02
CA THR A 101 7.34 -15.77 -11.82
C THR A 101 8.33 -16.95 -11.83
N GLU A 102 7.95 -18.08 -11.22
CA GLU A 102 8.76 -19.31 -11.19
C GLU A 102 8.85 -20.01 -12.55
N HIS A 103 7.86 -19.82 -13.42
CA HIS A 103 7.85 -20.43 -14.73
C HIS A 103 8.75 -19.68 -15.75
N ILE A 104 8.84 -18.36 -15.63
CA ILE A 104 9.59 -17.52 -16.59
C ILE A 104 11.04 -17.25 -16.19
N LEU A 105 11.43 -17.56 -14.95
CA LEU A 105 12.79 -17.40 -14.42
C LEU A 105 13.49 -18.75 -14.33
#